data_AF-A0A927V5P2-F1
#
_entry.id   AF-A0A927V5P2-F1
#
_cell.length_a   1.000
_cell.length_b   1.000
_cell.length_c   1.000
_cell.angle_alpha   90.00
_cell.angle_beta   90.00
_cell.angle_gamma   90.00
#
_symmetry.space_group_name_H-M   'P 1'
#
loop_
_entity.id
_entity.type
_entity.pdbx_description
1 polymer ?
#
loop_
_entity_poly.entity_id
_entity_poly.type
_entity_poly.pdbx_seq_one_letter_code
_entity_poly.pdbx_strand_id
1 'polypeptide(L)'
;MKVKIYTDGSARSNPDGPGGYGVVLSYTAPDGTEHLRELSGGYVRTTNNRMELTAAIKGLQALTKPCEVELYSDSQYLVNAFNQKWIDSWQKKGWKRGKNEPVKNVDLWLILLEAMRPHDVTFIWVKGHAGHAQNERCDILATTAADGDNLMVDEGFCAES
;
A
#
# COMPACT_ATOMS: atom_id res chain seq x y z
N MET A 1 2.42 20.61 4.62
CA MET A 1 2.24 19.70 5.77
C MET A 1 2.98 18.42 5.42
N LYS A 2 3.87 17.95 6.30
CA LYS A 2 4.65 16.74 6.08
C LYS A 2 4.01 15.57 6.84
N VAL A 3 3.72 14.50 6.14
CA VAL A 3 3.08 13.30 6.69
C VAL A 3 3.94 12.09 6.38
N LYS A 4 4.16 11.24 7.39
CA LYS A 4 4.81 9.95 7.22
C LYS A 4 3.72 8.88 7.18
N ILE A 5 3.78 8.01 6.19
CA ILE A 5 2.86 6.88 6.06
C ILE A 5 3.72 5.62 6.08
N TYR A 6 3.42 4.72 7.00
CA TYR A 6 4.01 3.39 7.06
C TYR A 6 2.95 2.40 6.62
N THR A 7 3.35 1.44 5.79
CA THR A 7 2.42 0.50 5.17
C THR A 7 2.99 -0.90 5.13
N ASP A 8 2.15 -1.89 5.42
CA ASP A 8 2.48 -3.30 5.29
C ASP A 8 1.24 -4.08 4.81
N GLY A 9 1.48 -5.21 4.16
CA GLY A 9 0.47 -6.11 3.62
C GLY A 9 0.81 -7.56 3.93
N SER A 10 -0.20 -8.32 4.36
CA SER A 10 -0.05 -9.74 4.71
C SER A 10 -1.08 -10.59 3.98
N ALA A 11 -0.71 -11.82 3.64
CA ALA A 11 -1.63 -12.84 3.13
C ALA A 11 -1.28 -14.22 3.72
N ARG A 12 -2.29 -14.91 4.30
CA ARG A 12 -2.10 -16.21 4.98
C ARG A 12 -1.96 -17.39 4.02
N SER A 13 -2.51 -17.31 2.82
CA SER A 13 -2.27 -18.26 1.72
C SER A 13 -2.37 -17.49 0.42
N ASN A 14 -1.26 -17.35 -0.31
CA ASN A 14 -1.16 -16.47 -1.46
C ASN A 14 -1.39 -17.27 -2.76
N PRO A 15 -2.57 -17.20 -3.43
CA PRO A 15 -3.69 -16.28 -3.20
C PRO A 15 -4.94 -16.86 -2.49
N ASP A 16 -4.97 -18.16 -2.18
CA ASP A 16 -6.22 -18.85 -1.81
C ASP A 16 -6.72 -18.61 -0.36
N GLY A 17 -6.13 -17.66 0.34
CA GLY A 17 -6.46 -17.36 1.73
C GLY A 17 -6.68 -15.87 1.99
N PRO A 18 -7.07 -15.55 3.23
CA PRO A 18 -7.33 -14.18 3.61
C PRO A 18 -6.04 -13.37 3.64
N GLY A 19 -6.17 -12.09 3.36
CA GLY A 19 -5.10 -11.11 3.47
C GLY A 19 -5.58 -9.83 4.12
N GLY A 20 -4.66 -9.03 4.60
CA GLY A 20 -4.96 -7.77 5.25
C GLY A 20 -3.89 -6.73 5.01
N TYR A 21 -4.28 -5.47 5.16
CA TYR A 21 -3.37 -4.34 5.09
C TYR A 21 -3.30 -3.63 6.44
N GLY A 22 -2.15 -3.02 6.72
CA GLY A 22 -1.92 -2.17 7.87
C GLY A 22 -1.29 -0.85 7.44
N VAL A 23 -1.79 0.25 8.00
CA VAL A 23 -1.28 1.60 7.75
C VAL A 23 -1.15 2.35 9.06
N VAL A 24 -0.01 3.00 9.26
CA VAL A 24 0.21 3.98 10.32
C VAL A 24 0.53 5.32 9.68
N LEU A 25 -0.30 6.32 9.90
CA LEU A 25 -0.04 7.70 9.52
C LEU A 25 0.49 8.46 10.74
N SER A 26 1.54 9.25 10.52
CA SER A 26 2.13 10.14 11.52
C SER A 26 2.28 11.53 10.93
N TYR A 27 1.80 12.55 11.64
CA TYR A 27 2.11 13.94 11.32
C TYR A 27 2.44 14.71 12.59
N THR A 28 3.36 15.67 12.48
CA THR A 28 3.71 16.59 13.56
C THR A 28 3.07 17.94 13.27
N ALA A 29 2.21 18.41 14.18
CA ALA A 29 1.58 19.72 14.10
C ALA A 29 2.62 20.84 14.33
N PRO A 30 2.33 22.10 13.92
CA PRO A 30 3.26 23.23 14.12
C PRO A 30 3.63 23.50 15.59
N ASP A 31 2.78 23.08 16.53
CA ASP A 31 3.02 23.19 17.98
C ASP A 31 3.90 22.05 18.54
N GLY A 32 4.35 21.13 17.68
CA GLY A 32 5.17 19.98 18.06
C GLY A 32 4.36 18.74 18.45
N THR A 33 3.02 18.80 18.46
CA THR A 33 2.18 17.65 18.81
C THR A 33 2.25 16.58 17.72
N GLU A 34 2.59 15.35 18.08
CA GLU A 34 2.51 14.20 17.18
C GLU A 34 1.09 13.62 17.16
N HIS A 35 0.60 13.40 15.95
CA HIS A 35 -0.68 12.76 15.72
C HIS A 35 -0.46 11.46 14.97
N LEU A 36 -1.00 10.38 15.54
CA LEU A 36 -0.95 9.04 14.97
C LEU A 36 -2.36 8.59 14.60
N ARG A 37 -2.46 7.96 13.43
CA ARG A 37 -3.71 7.33 12.97
C ARG A 37 -3.39 5.98 12.37
N GLU A 38 -4.11 4.97 12.81
CA GLU A 38 -3.97 3.60 12.31
C GLU A 38 -5.16 3.23 11.44
N LEU A 39 -4.91 2.50 10.35
CA LEU A 39 -5.94 1.94 9.48
C LEU A 39 -5.59 0.49 9.19
N SER A 40 -6.60 -0.37 9.17
CA SER A 40 -6.46 -1.76 8.74
C SER A 40 -7.74 -2.27 8.11
N GLY A 41 -7.62 -3.36 7.36
CA GLY A 41 -8.75 -4.02 6.72
C GLY A 41 -8.35 -5.37 6.16
N GLY A 42 -9.27 -6.32 6.20
CA GLY A 42 -9.06 -7.69 5.74
C GLY A 42 -9.90 -8.02 4.51
N TYR A 43 -9.41 -8.95 3.72
CA TYR A 43 -10.03 -9.46 2.50
C TYR A 43 -10.07 -10.99 2.52
N VAL A 44 -11.16 -11.58 2.05
CA VAL A 44 -11.41 -13.03 2.08
C VAL A 44 -10.39 -13.80 1.25
N ARG A 45 -10.02 -13.26 0.09
CA ARG A 45 -9.12 -13.91 -0.87
C ARG A 45 -8.35 -12.86 -1.66
N THR A 46 -7.03 -12.80 -1.48
CA THR A 46 -6.16 -11.79 -2.11
C THR A 46 -4.69 -12.24 -2.10
N THR A 47 -3.77 -11.38 -2.53
CA THR A 47 -2.32 -11.65 -2.55
C THR A 47 -1.56 -10.66 -1.68
N ASN A 48 -0.33 -11.00 -1.27
CA ASN A 48 0.54 -10.09 -0.52
C ASN A 48 0.73 -8.76 -1.25
N ASN A 49 1.11 -8.82 -2.53
CA ASN A 49 1.35 -7.63 -3.36
C ASN A 49 0.09 -6.74 -3.47
N ARG A 50 -1.10 -7.32 -3.53
CA ARG A 50 -2.35 -6.55 -3.56
C ARG A 50 -2.60 -5.86 -2.23
N MET A 51 -2.29 -6.51 -1.11
CA MET A 51 -2.41 -5.90 0.21
C MET A 51 -1.40 -4.79 0.46
N GLU A 52 -0.15 -4.97 0.02
CA GLU A 52 0.88 -3.93 0.05
C GLU A 52 0.44 -2.67 -0.74
N LEU A 53 -0.09 -2.87 -1.96
CA LEU A 53 -0.64 -1.77 -2.77
C LEU A 53 -1.86 -1.13 -2.11
N THR A 54 -2.76 -1.94 -1.55
CA THR A 54 -3.96 -1.47 -0.88
C THR A 54 -3.60 -0.62 0.35
N ALA A 55 -2.60 -1.01 1.12
CA ALA A 55 -2.09 -0.25 2.26
C ALA A 55 -1.66 1.17 1.83
N ALA A 56 -0.86 1.28 0.76
CA ALA A 56 -0.43 2.57 0.22
C ALA A 56 -1.61 3.41 -0.27
N ILE A 57 -2.56 2.81 -1.00
CA ILE A 57 -3.78 3.49 -1.46
C ILE A 57 -4.57 4.05 -0.28
N LYS A 58 -4.83 3.23 0.74
CA LYS A 58 -5.65 3.61 1.90
C LYS A 58 -4.97 4.69 2.74
N GLY A 59 -3.64 4.64 2.87
CA GLY A 59 -2.87 5.70 3.51
C GLY A 59 -3.02 7.04 2.81
N LEU A 60 -2.87 7.07 1.49
CA LEU A 60 -3.01 8.31 0.70
C LEU A 60 -4.46 8.81 0.68
N GLN A 61 -5.44 7.93 0.51
CA GLN A 61 -6.87 8.29 0.53
C GLN A 61 -7.34 8.84 1.89
N ALA A 62 -6.63 8.55 2.98
CA ALA A 62 -6.96 9.08 4.30
C ALA A 62 -6.56 10.56 4.46
N LEU A 63 -5.73 11.09 3.57
CA LEU A 63 -5.32 12.49 3.58
C LEU A 63 -6.43 13.35 2.99
N THR A 64 -6.83 14.38 3.73
CA THR A 64 -7.94 15.28 3.34
C THR A 64 -7.49 16.52 2.59
N LYS A 65 -6.17 16.73 2.45
CA LYS A 65 -5.55 17.90 1.84
C LYS A 65 -4.24 17.51 1.15
N PRO A 66 -3.77 18.28 0.15
CA PRO A 66 -2.43 18.14 -0.42
C PRO A 66 -1.33 18.16 0.65
N CYS A 67 -0.42 17.19 0.59
CA CYS A 67 0.63 16.97 1.59
C CYS A 67 1.93 16.56 0.90
N GLU A 68 3.05 16.83 1.57
CA GLU A 68 4.33 16.19 1.30
C GLU A 68 4.35 14.88 2.11
N VAL A 69 4.52 13.75 1.42
CA VAL A 69 4.34 12.42 1.98
C VAL A 69 5.64 11.63 1.86
N GLU A 70 6.12 11.11 2.99
CA GLU A 70 7.13 10.06 3.04
C GLU A 70 6.41 8.73 3.26
N LEU A 71 6.34 7.89 2.22
CA LEU A 71 5.71 6.58 2.28
C LEU A 71 6.77 5.50 2.47
N TYR A 72 6.78 4.90 3.65
CA TYR A 72 7.65 3.80 4.05
C TYR A 72 6.95 2.47 3.85
N SER A 73 7.58 1.58 3.09
CA SER A 73 7.10 0.22 2.85
C SER A 73 8.28 -0.74 2.69
N ASP A 74 8.11 -1.97 3.14
CA ASP A 74 9.05 -3.07 2.87
C ASP A 74 8.77 -3.80 1.55
N SER A 75 7.64 -3.47 0.90
CA SER A 75 7.31 -3.91 -0.44
C SER A 75 8.30 -3.35 -1.46
N GLN A 76 9.24 -4.19 -1.86
CA GLN A 76 10.10 -3.90 -3.01
C GLN A 76 9.28 -3.75 -4.29
N TYR A 77 8.13 -4.44 -4.41
CA TYR A 77 7.28 -4.33 -5.58
C TYR A 77 6.71 -2.92 -5.74
N LEU A 78 6.16 -2.36 -4.65
CA LEU A 78 5.65 -0.99 -4.62
C LEU A 78 6.77 0.02 -4.84
N VAL A 79 7.82 -0.04 -4.01
CA VAL A 79 8.85 1.00 -4.00
C VAL A 79 9.67 1.02 -5.29
N ASN A 80 10.04 -0.16 -5.82
CA ASN A 80 10.77 -0.20 -7.09
C ASN A 80 9.94 0.26 -8.28
N ALA A 81 8.61 0.07 -8.27
CA ALA A 81 7.78 0.52 -9.37
C ALA A 81 7.89 2.04 -9.61
N PHE A 82 8.00 2.82 -8.53
CA PHE A 82 8.23 4.25 -8.58
C PHE A 82 9.71 4.60 -8.75
N ASN A 83 10.59 4.08 -7.89
CA ASN A 83 12.00 4.46 -7.87
C ASN A 83 12.76 4.06 -9.15
N GLN A 84 12.35 2.95 -9.79
CA GLN A 84 12.92 2.48 -11.06
C GLN A 84 12.07 2.87 -12.28
N LYS A 85 11.05 3.73 -12.12
CA LYS A 85 10.20 4.25 -13.20
C LYS A 85 9.49 3.16 -14.02
N TRP A 86 9.07 2.07 -13.37
CA TRP A 86 8.29 1.03 -14.04
C TRP A 86 6.91 1.54 -14.45
N ILE A 87 6.28 2.37 -13.62
CA ILE A 87 4.98 2.97 -13.91
C ILE A 87 5.01 3.75 -15.22
N ASP A 88 5.99 4.64 -15.40
CA ASP A 88 6.15 5.42 -16.64
C ASP A 88 6.27 4.51 -17.88
N SER A 89 7.02 3.42 -17.75
CA SER A 89 7.21 2.43 -18.81
C SER A 89 5.92 1.67 -19.11
N TRP A 90 5.18 1.26 -18.08
CA TRP A 90 3.90 0.57 -18.22
C TRP A 90 2.85 1.47 -18.86
N GLN A 91 2.71 2.73 -18.43
CA GLN A 91 1.79 3.69 -19.02
C GLN A 91 2.08 3.91 -20.51
N LYS A 92 3.36 4.12 -20.88
CA LYS A 92 3.78 4.26 -22.28
C LYS A 92 3.46 3.03 -23.14
N LYS A 93 3.43 1.84 -22.54
CA LYS A 93 3.13 0.56 -23.20
C LYS A 93 1.67 0.14 -23.06
N GLY A 94 0.79 1.01 -22.54
CA GLY A 94 -0.62 0.71 -22.34
C GLY A 94 -0.85 -0.41 -21.31
N TRP A 95 -0.14 -0.36 -20.19
CA TRP A 95 -0.17 -1.34 -19.09
C TRP A 95 0.23 -2.76 -19.49
N LYS A 96 1.20 -2.86 -20.42
CA LYS A 96 1.80 -4.12 -20.85
C LYS A 96 3.26 -4.23 -20.42
N ARG A 97 3.64 -5.44 -20.02
CA ARG A 97 5.02 -5.88 -19.77
C ARG A 97 5.56 -6.59 -21.01
N GLY A 98 6.87 -6.83 -20.99
CA GLY A 98 7.69 -7.51 -22.00
C GLY A 98 6.94 -8.22 -23.13
N LYS A 99 6.70 -9.53 -23.01
CA LYS A 99 6.10 -10.40 -24.03
C LYS A 99 4.61 -10.12 -24.32
N ASN A 100 4.17 -8.85 -24.32
CA ASN A 100 2.77 -8.42 -24.39
C ASN A 100 1.89 -8.93 -23.23
N GLU A 101 2.50 -9.38 -22.13
CA GLU A 101 1.76 -9.79 -20.94
C GLU A 101 1.19 -8.55 -20.22
N PRO A 102 -0.05 -8.59 -19.71
CA PRO A 102 -0.58 -7.49 -18.92
C PRO A 102 0.27 -7.29 -17.64
N VAL A 103 0.40 -6.04 -17.21
CA VAL A 103 0.87 -5.74 -15.86
C VAL A 103 -0.12 -6.38 -14.87
N LYS A 104 0.37 -6.96 -13.77
CA LYS A 104 -0.50 -7.49 -12.71
C LYS A 104 -1.03 -6.34 -11.84
N ASN A 105 -2.23 -6.48 -11.30
CA ASN A 105 -2.85 -5.52 -10.36
C ASN A 105 -3.01 -4.10 -10.96
N VAL A 106 -3.32 -4.01 -12.27
CA VAL A 106 -3.45 -2.71 -12.96
C VAL A 106 -4.55 -1.86 -12.33
N ASP A 107 -5.62 -2.52 -11.89
CA ASP A 107 -6.71 -1.90 -11.14
C ASP A 107 -6.19 -1.09 -9.93
N LEU A 108 -5.35 -1.71 -9.09
CA LEU A 108 -4.79 -1.06 -7.92
C LEU A 108 -3.78 0.03 -8.29
N TRP A 109 -2.96 -0.20 -9.32
CA TRP A 109 -2.02 0.83 -9.79
C TRP A 109 -2.72 2.10 -10.27
N LEU A 110 -3.82 1.97 -11.00
CA LEU A 110 -4.61 3.11 -11.45
C LEU A 110 -5.21 3.88 -10.27
N ILE A 111 -5.75 3.18 -9.27
CA ILE A 111 -6.29 3.80 -8.06
C ILE A 111 -5.18 4.51 -7.27
N LEU A 112 -4.00 3.87 -7.14
CA LEU A 112 -2.86 4.46 -6.43
C LEU A 112 -2.38 5.75 -7.09
N LEU A 113 -2.30 5.78 -8.43
CA LEU A 113 -1.90 6.97 -9.16
C LEU A 113 -2.87 8.13 -8.98
N GLU A 114 -4.18 7.87 -8.97
CA GLU A 114 -5.17 8.92 -8.69
C GLU A 114 -5.09 9.38 -7.23
N ALA A 115 -4.92 8.45 -6.28
CA ALA A 115 -4.77 8.79 -4.86
C ALA A 115 -3.50 9.61 -4.58
N MET A 116 -2.41 9.40 -5.34
CA MET A 116 -1.18 10.18 -5.22
C MET A 116 -1.26 11.56 -5.86
N ARG A 117 -2.10 11.76 -6.87
CA ARG A 117 -2.13 12.97 -7.72
C ARG A 117 -2.14 14.31 -6.96
N PRO A 118 -2.85 14.48 -5.82
CA PRO A 118 -2.84 15.74 -5.09
C PRO A 118 -1.66 15.90 -4.11
N HIS A 119 -0.77 14.92 -3.98
CA HIS A 119 0.32 14.89 -3.00
C HIS A 119 1.69 14.86 -3.68
N ASP A 120 2.70 15.35 -2.98
CA ASP A 120 4.10 15.13 -3.34
C ASP A 120 4.61 13.92 -2.54
N VAL A 121 4.79 12.78 -3.21
CA VAL A 121 5.02 11.48 -2.53
C VAL A 121 6.40 10.95 -2.82
N THR A 122 7.16 10.68 -1.77
CA THR A 122 8.45 10.00 -1.82
C THR A 122 8.32 8.57 -1.28
N PHE A 123 8.71 7.58 -2.07
CA PHE A 123 8.70 6.17 -1.67
C PHE A 123 10.05 5.76 -1.08
N ILE A 124 10.01 5.30 0.17
CA ILE A 124 11.19 4.90 0.94
C ILE A 124 11.08 3.41 1.24
N TRP A 125 12.01 2.64 0.69
CA TRP A 125 12.09 1.22 1.02
C TRP A 125 12.72 1.05 2.40
N VAL A 126 12.03 0.30 3.26
CA VAL A 126 12.57 -0.15 4.54
C VAL A 126 12.75 -1.65 4.51
N LYS A 127 13.73 -2.17 5.25
CA LYS A 127 13.90 -3.61 5.37
C LYS A 127 12.86 -4.14 6.36
N GLY A 128 12.02 -5.09 5.92
CA GLY A 128 11.07 -5.77 6.79
C GLY A 128 11.74 -6.34 8.06
N HIS A 129 11.07 -6.19 9.19
CA HIS A 129 11.51 -6.64 10.53
C HIS A 129 12.82 -6.04 11.07
N ALA A 130 13.29 -4.90 10.53
CA ALA A 130 14.51 -4.23 10.98
C ALA A 130 14.26 -3.09 11.99
N GLY A 131 13.47 -3.33 13.05
CA GLY A 131 13.40 -2.43 14.22
C GLY A 131 12.69 -1.08 13.98
N HIS A 132 11.88 -0.96 12.93
CA HIS A 132 11.00 0.17 12.75
C HIS A 132 9.65 -0.11 13.43
N ALA A 133 9.46 0.46 14.62
CA ALA A 133 8.26 0.24 15.44
C ALA A 133 6.94 0.49 14.67
N GLN A 134 6.92 1.47 13.75
CA GLN A 134 5.74 1.73 12.92
C GLN A 134 5.50 0.65 11.85
N ASN A 135 6.55 0.03 11.30
CA ASN A 135 6.39 -1.06 10.33
C ASN A 135 5.95 -2.35 11.05
N GLU A 136 6.52 -2.64 12.21
CA GLU A 136 6.06 -3.75 13.06
C GLU A 136 4.59 -3.55 13.47
N ARG A 137 4.19 -2.30 13.73
CA ARG A 137 2.78 -1.99 13.99
C ARG A 137 1.89 -2.24 12.77
N CYS A 138 2.38 -1.93 11.57
CA CYS A 138 1.65 -2.22 10.32
C CYS A 138 1.50 -3.73 10.10
N ASP A 139 2.55 -4.54 10.36
CA ASP A 139 2.49 -6.01 10.27
C ASP A 139 1.42 -6.57 11.22
N ILE A 140 1.41 -6.11 12.49
CA ILE A 140 0.39 -6.51 13.47
C ILE A 140 -1.02 -6.15 12.99
N LEU A 141 -1.20 -4.94 12.45
CA LEU A 141 -2.49 -4.48 11.91
C LEU A 141 -2.93 -5.32 10.71
N ALA A 142 -2.03 -5.62 9.78
CA ALA A 142 -2.30 -6.40 8.58
C ALA A 142 -2.65 -7.86 8.92
N THR A 143 -1.85 -8.50 9.76
CA THR A 143 -2.06 -9.89 10.19
C THR A 143 -3.34 -10.04 11.01
N THR A 144 -3.59 -9.14 11.96
CA THR A 144 -4.84 -9.15 12.76
C THR A 144 -6.05 -8.96 11.86
N ALA A 145 -5.97 -8.10 10.85
CA ALA A 145 -7.07 -7.89 9.91
C ALA A 145 -7.31 -9.10 9.00
N ALA A 146 -6.25 -9.80 8.58
CA ALA A 146 -6.36 -11.03 7.80
C ALA A 146 -6.98 -12.19 8.59
N ASP A 147 -6.72 -12.25 9.90
CA ASP A 147 -7.23 -13.30 10.78
C ASP A 147 -8.62 -12.98 11.37
N GLY A 148 -9.17 -11.79 11.09
CA GLY A 148 -10.46 -11.35 11.60
C GLY A 148 -11.65 -11.90 10.82
N ASP A 149 -12.86 -11.74 11.39
CA ASP A 149 -14.10 -12.26 10.80
C ASP A 149 -14.76 -11.30 9.79
N ASN A 150 -14.41 -10.01 9.80
CA ASN A 150 -15.03 -8.98 8.96
C ASN A 150 -14.24 -8.75 7.67
N LEU A 151 -14.17 -9.79 6.84
CA LEU A 151 -13.38 -9.80 5.62
C LEU A 151 -14.19 -9.30 4.41
N MET A 152 -13.60 -8.39 3.64
CA MET A 152 -14.18 -7.84 2.42
C MET A 152 -13.85 -8.71 1.19
N VAL A 153 -14.58 -8.52 0.10
CA VAL A 153 -14.26 -9.18 -1.19
C VAL A 153 -13.29 -8.29 -1.96
N ASP A 154 -12.19 -8.87 -2.44
CA ASP A 154 -11.28 -8.20 -3.38
C ASP A 154 -11.81 -8.40 -4.81
N GLU A 155 -12.68 -7.49 -5.24
CA GLU A 155 -13.35 -7.56 -6.55
C GLU A 155 -12.35 -7.54 -7.70
N GLY A 156 -11.26 -6.77 -7.58
CA GLY A 156 -10.21 -6.70 -8.58
C GLY A 156 -9.44 -8.00 -8.72
N PHE A 157 -9.21 -8.71 -7.61
CA PHE A 157 -8.60 -10.05 -7.65
C PHE A 157 -9.53 -11.08 -8.31
N CYS A 158 -10.83 -11.01 -8.05
CA CYS A 158 -11.83 -11.92 -8.65
C CYS A 158 -12.02 -11.70 -10.16
N ALA A 159 -11.72 -10.49 -10.68
CA ALA A 159 -11.80 -10.20 -12.11
C ALA A 159 -10.54 -10.63 -12.89
N GLU A 160 -9.41 -10.80 -12.21
CA GLU A 160 -8.14 -11.25 -12.79
C GLU A 160 -7.94 -12.79 -12.70
N SER A 161 -8.81 -13.51 -11.98
CA SER A 161 -8.76 -14.98 -11.79
C SER A 161 -9.79 -15.74 -12.60
#